data_AF-A0A804I2V2-F1
#
_entry.id   AF-A0A804I2V2-F1
#
_cell.length_a   1.000
_cell.length_b   1.000
_cell.length_c   1.000
_cell.angle_alpha   90.00
_cell.angle_beta   90.00
_cell.angle_gamma   90.00
#
_symmetry.space_group_name_H-M   'P 1'
#
loop_
_entity.id
_entity.type
_entity.pdbx_description
1 polymer ?
#
loop_
_entity_poly.entity_id
_entity_poly.type
_entity_poly.pdbx_seq_one_letter_code
_entity_poly.pdbx_strand_id
1 'polypeptide(L)'
;MAGSRFLVVSVLVVGLCSALAQGLGVNWGTMASHPLPPKIVVQLLKDNGIDKVKIFDADSSTMKALAGSDIEVMVAIPNNMLRTMTDYGAARDWVKTNVTRYHFEGGVNIKYVAVGNEPFLSSYNGSFLNVTFPALKNIQNALNDAGVGGSIKATVPLNADVYNSPESNPVPSAGRFRTDISDLMTEIVQFLNQSGAPFTVNIYPFLSLYGNPNFPVEFAFFDGGSDPVVDNGIQYTNVFDANFDTLVSALKGVGLGDLPIIVGEVGWPTDGDKNAKASYAQRFYDGLLKRLVANHGTPLRPNQYIEVYLFSLIDEDAKSIEPGNFERHWGVLKYDGQPKYNMDLSGQGQAKTLVPTKDVEYLPKKWCVFDPNGGGNVSTLGDQITFACTWSDCTALGYGSTCNGLDGNGNASFAFNMYYQVQNHQELSCNFQGLATETTQDPSTAGCNFTIQIATSAADAPMKPLLVVFMMYAYVMALLLL
;
A
#
# COMPACT_ATOMS: atom_id res chain seq x y z
N MET A 1 25.90 36.57 59.69
CA MET A 1 26.20 36.64 58.24
C MET A 1 25.50 35.47 57.59
N ALA A 2 24.58 35.78 56.67
CA ALA A 2 23.63 34.84 56.09
C ALA A 2 24.33 33.86 55.14
N GLY A 3 24.10 32.56 55.32
CA GLY A 3 24.48 31.52 54.36
C GLY A 3 23.33 31.27 53.40
N SER A 4 23.43 31.79 52.17
CA SER A 4 22.48 31.53 51.10
C SER A 4 22.55 30.06 50.68
N ARG A 5 21.46 29.33 50.87
CA ARG A 5 21.24 28.01 50.28
C ARG A 5 20.80 28.19 48.83
N PHE A 6 21.65 27.82 47.87
CA PHE A 6 21.25 27.71 46.47
C PHE A 6 20.35 26.48 46.30
N LEU A 7 19.10 26.71 45.91
CA LEU A 7 18.16 25.68 45.50
C LEU A 7 18.37 25.44 44.00
N VAL A 8 18.96 24.31 43.64
CA VAL A 8 19.07 23.87 42.24
C VAL A 8 17.72 23.29 41.85
N VAL A 9 16.94 24.04 41.06
CA VAL A 9 15.72 23.53 40.43
C VAL A 9 16.13 22.77 39.17
N SER A 10 16.16 21.44 39.25
CA SER A 10 16.27 20.58 38.08
C SER A 10 14.97 20.66 37.31
N VAL A 11 14.96 21.41 36.22
CA VAL A 11 13.84 21.42 35.26
C VAL A 11 13.87 20.10 34.51
N LEU A 12 13.01 19.17 34.90
CA LEU A 12 12.71 17.98 34.14
C LEU A 12 11.95 18.43 32.88
N VAL A 13 12.65 18.54 31.76
CA VAL A 13 12.01 18.64 30.45
C VAL A 13 11.42 17.26 30.16
N VAL A 14 10.17 17.05 30.61
CA VAL A 14 9.36 15.94 30.11
C VAL A 14 9.02 16.31 28.68
N GLY A 15 9.84 15.84 27.74
CA GLY A 15 9.45 15.80 26.34
C GLY A 15 8.15 15.02 26.26
N LEU A 16 7.07 15.67 25.85
CA LEU A 16 5.86 15.00 25.39
C LEU A 16 6.23 14.22 24.12
N CYS A 17 6.84 13.04 24.29
CA CYS A 17 6.74 11.99 23.29
C CYS A 17 5.26 11.64 23.23
N SER A 18 4.55 12.23 22.27
CA SER A 18 3.27 11.67 21.83
C SER A 18 3.58 10.25 21.37
N ALA A 19 3.32 9.27 22.23
CA ALA A 19 3.43 7.87 21.88
C ALA A 19 2.49 7.62 20.71
N LEU A 20 3.04 7.21 19.57
CA LEU A 20 2.25 6.74 18.45
C LEU A 20 1.48 5.48 18.86
N ALA A 21 0.49 5.09 18.05
CA ALA A 21 -0.07 3.76 18.15
C ALA A 21 1.09 2.75 18.10
N GLN A 22 1.42 2.15 19.25
CA GLN A 22 2.50 1.18 19.33
C GLN A 22 2.18 0.09 18.32
N GLY A 23 3.07 -0.12 17.34
CA GLY A 23 2.90 -1.16 16.32
C GLY A 23 2.15 -0.80 15.03
N LEU A 24 2.04 0.50 14.74
CA LEU A 24 1.63 0.99 13.43
C LEU A 24 2.80 0.99 12.46
N GLY A 25 2.66 0.28 11.35
CA GLY A 25 3.54 0.36 10.19
C GLY A 25 2.86 0.97 8.98
N VAL A 26 3.61 1.07 7.89
CA VAL A 26 3.09 1.51 6.59
C VAL A 26 3.65 0.65 5.46
N ASN A 27 2.89 0.52 4.39
CA ASN A 27 3.33 -0.06 3.14
C ASN A 27 4.06 0.99 2.31
N TRP A 28 5.31 0.71 1.94
CA TRP A 28 6.08 1.50 1.00
C TRP A 28 6.11 0.78 -0.35
N GLY A 29 5.18 1.19 -1.21
CA GLY A 29 5.14 0.81 -2.61
C GLY A 29 6.02 1.72 -3.47
N THR A 30 6.56 1.17 -4.56
CA THR A 30 7.55 1.82 -5.44
C THR A 30 7.08 1.88 -6.89
N MET A 31 5.81 1.56 -7.17
CA MET A 31 5.25 1.62 -8.53
C MET A 31 4.91 3.06 -8.93
N ALA A 32 5.94 3.88 -9.08
CA ALA A 32 5.84 5.27 -9.51
C ALA A 32 6.67 5.52 -10.78
N SER A 33 6.15 6.37 -11.67
CA SER A 33 6.87 6.85 -12.84
C SER A 33 8.10 7.66 -12.43
N HIS A 34 7.98 8.41 -11.33
CA HIS A 34 9.02 9.22 -10.73
C HIS A 34 9.05 8.96 -9.22
N PRO A 35 9.79 7.94 -8.76
CA PRO A 35 9.82 7.60 -7.34
C PRO A 35 10.62 8.63 -6.54
N LEU A 36 10.17 8.92 -5.31
CA LEU A 36 11.00 9.65 -4.35
C LEU A 36 12.27 8.84 -4.03
N PRO A 37 13.45 9.49 -3.92
CA PRO A 37 14.68 8.82 -3.53
C PRO A 37 14.53 8.04 -2.21
N PRO A 38 15.01 6.78 -2.11
CA PRO A 38 14.79 5.95 -0.92
C PRO A 38 15.22 6.58 0.41
N LYS A 39 16.31 7.36 0.43
CA LYS A 39 16.75 8.08 1.63
C LYS A 39 15.76 9.15 2.09
N ILE A 40 15.11 9.82 1.15
CA ILE A 40 14.08 10.81 1.44
C ILE A 40 12.86 10.11 2.05
N VAL A 41 12.46 8.96 1.51
CA VAL A 41 11.34 8.18 2.08
C VAL A 41 11.67 7.66 3.48
N VAL A 42 12.89 7.18 3.73
CA VAL A 42 13.32 6.77 5.09
C VAL A 42 13.30 7.95 6.05
N GLN A 43 13.72 9.15 5.62
CA GLN A 43 13.63 10.35 6.45
C GLN A 43 12.17 10.74 6.71
N LEU A 44 11.30 10.63 5.71
CA LEU A 44 9.86 10.88 5.83
C LEU A 44 9.19 9.95 6.85
N LEU A 45 9.55 8.66 6.86
CA LEU A 45 9.11 7.70 7.88
C LEU A 45 9.52 8.16 9.28
N LYS A 46 10.80 8.50 9.46
CA LYS A 46 11.35 8.98 10.75
C LYS A 46 10.72 10.28 11.23
N ASP A 47 10.52 11.25 10.32
CA ASP A 47 9.92 12.55 10.63
C ASP A 47 8.46 12.42 11.10
N ASN A 48 7.76 11.38 10.64
CA ASN A 48 6.42 11.03 11.09
C ASN A 48 6.40 9.99 12.24
N GLY A 49 7.58 9.58 12.72
CA GLY A 49 7.76 8.60 13.79
C GLY A 49 7.36 7.17 13.43
N ILE A 50 7.16 6.86 12.14
CA ILE A 50 6.82 5.52 11.68
C ILE A 50 8.06 4.63 11.77
N ASP A 51 7.98 3.58 12.60
CA ASP A 51 9.09 2.69 12.93
C ASP A 51 8.93 1.28 12.34
N LYS A 52 7.89 1.03 11.55
CA LYS A 52 7.68 -0.23 10.81
C LYS A 52 7.31 0.02 9.35
N VAL A 53 7.88 -0.76 8.44
CA VAL A 53 7.59 -0.68 7.00
C VAL A 53 7.48 -2.05 6.36
N LYS A 54 6.49 -2.22 5.48
CA LYS A 54 6.41 -3.35 4.55
C LYS A 54 6.83 -2.86 3.16
N ILE A 55 7.79 -3.55 2.55
CA ILE A 55 8.25 -3.32 1.17
C ILE A 55 7.91 -4.52 0.30
N PHE A 56 7.58 -4.29 -0.97
CA PHE A 56 7.01 -5.30 -1.87
C PHE A 56 8.05 -6.11 -2.67
N ASP A 57 9.32 -5.78 -2.50
CA ASP A 57 10.46 -6.51 -3.03
C ASP A 57 11.68 -6.33 -2.10
N ALA A 58 12.86 -6.78 -2.55
CA ALA A 58 14.13 -6.60 -1.86
C ALA A 58 15.08 -5.71 -2.67
N ASP A 59 14.59 -4.63 -3.29
CA ASP A 59 15.43 -3.72 -4.05
C ASP A 59 16.62 -3.21 -3.22
N SER A 60 17.80 -3.23 -3.83
CA SER A 60 19.04 -2.95 -3.12
C SER A 60 19.18 -1.48 -2.72
N SER A 61 18.56 -0.54 -3.45
CA SER A 61 18.62 0.89 -3.11
C SER A 61 17.75 1.19 -1.89
N THR A 62 16.54 0.61 -1.85
CA THR A 62 15.62 0.65 -0.71
C THR A 62 16.23 0.01 0.53
N MET A 63 16.76 -1.21 0.41
CA MET A 63 17.39 -1.92 1.54
C MET A 63 18.62 -1.18 2.08
N LYS A 64 19.45 -0.58 1.21
CA LYS A 64 20.58 0.26 1.64
C LYS A 64 20.15 1.54 2.35
N ALA A 65 19.03 2.15 1.94
CA ALA A 65 18.51 3.33 2.60
C ALA A 65 17.93 3.01 3.99
N LEU A 66 17.32 1.84 4.16
CA LEU A 66 16.80 1.36 5.44
C LEU A 66 17.90 0.90 6.42
N ALA A 67 19.09 0.56 5.94
CA ALA A 67 20.20 0.17 6.80
C ALA A 67 20.58 1.30 7.78
N GLY A 68 20.68 0.96 9.07
CA GLY A 68 20.99 1.93 10.13
C GLY A 68 19.83 2.88 10.47
N SER A 69 18.61 2.59 10.02
CA SER A 69 17.43 3.40 10.35
C SER A 69 16.69 2.96 11.61
N ASP A 70 16.97 1.75 12.11
CA ASP A 70 16.25 1.02 13.16
C ASP A 70 14.78 0.65 12.85
N ILE A 71 14.23 1.13 11.74
CA ILE A 71 12.87 0.82 11.26
C ILE A 71 12.75 -0.70 11.04
N GLU A 72 11.73 -1.33 11.62
CA GLU A 72 11.42 -2.73 11.41
C GLU A 72 10.90 -2.97 9.99
N VAL A 73 11.43 -4.00 9.32
CA VAL A 73 11.12 -4.28 7.92
C VAL A 73 10.43 -5.63 7.75
N MET A 74 9.28 -5.62 7.09
CA MET A 74 8.71 -6.79 6.40
C MET A 74 9.13 -6.71 4.92
N VAL A 75 10.05 -7.58 4.51
CA VAL A 75 10.56 -7.63 3.13
C VAL A 75 9.81 -8.70 2.34
N ALA A 76 9.30 -8.36 1.15
CA ALA A 76 8.51 -9.31 0.38
C ALA A 76 9.28 -10.01 -0.75
N ILE A 77 8.81 -11.20 -1.07
CA ILE A 77 9.11 -11.97 -2.28
C ILE A 77 7.92 -11.78 -3.22
N PRO A 78 8.09 -11.14 -4.39
CA PRO A 78 6.99 -10.94 -5.33
C PRO A 78 6.40 -12.27 -5.83
N ASN A 79 5.11 -12.27 -6.21
CA ASN A 79 4.39 -13.48 -6.65
C ASN A 79 5.08 -14.21 -7.82
N ASN A 80 5.70 -13.48 -8.76
CA ASN A 80 6.41 -14.07 -9.89
C ASN A 80 7.68 -14.87 -9.49
N MET A 81 8.17 -14.72 -8.25
CA MET A 81 9.30 -15.48 -7.71
C MET A 81 8.88 -16.74 -6.93
N LEU A 82 7.60 -16.92 -6.61
CA LEU A 82 7.12 -18.03 -5.79
C LEU A 82 7.52 -19.40 -6.35
N ARG A 83 7.39 -19.58 -7.68
CA ARG A 83 7.83 -20.82 -8.35
C ARG A 83 9.33 -21.07 -8.18
N THR A 84 10.15 -20.03 -8.27
CA THR A 84 11.60 -20.16 -8.08
C THR A 84 11.92 -20.56 -6.63
N MET A 85 11.18 -20.02 -5.66
CA MET A 85 11.40 -20.33 -4.24
C MET A 85 10.95 -21.74 -3.84
N THR A 86 10.31 -22.52 -4.73
CA THR A 86 10.09 -23.95 -4.49
C THR A 86 11.36 -24.78 -4.63
N ASP A 87 12.41 -24.24 -5.27
CA ASP A 87 13.76 -24.78 -5.20
C ASP A 87 14.47 -24.31 -3.92
N TYR A 88 14.97 -25.24 -3.12
CA TYR A 88 15.57 -24.91 -1.83
C TYR A 88 16.92 -24.18 -1.96
N GLY A 89 17.68 -24.47 -3.01
CA GLY A 89 18.93 -23.76 -3.30
C GLY A 89 18.67 -22.29 -3.59
N ALA A 90 17.70 -22.01 -4.45
CA ALA A 90 17.27 -20.65 -4.78
C ALA A 90 16.70 -19.91 -3.55
N ALA A 91 15.92 -20.58 -2.70
CA ALA A 91 15.42 -19.99 -1.45
C ALA A 91 16.57 -19.61 -0.49
N ARG A 92 17.58 -20.48 -0.35
CA ARG A 92 18.79 -20.18 0.45
C ARG A 92 19.58 -19.00 -0.11
N ASP A 93 19.75 -18.95 -1.43
CA ASP A 93 20.45 -17.85 -2.09
C ASP A 93 19.71 -16.52 -1.95
N TRP A 94 18.37 -16.56 -2.01
CA TRP A 94 17.53 -15.39 -1.76
C TRP A 94 17.69 -14.89 -0.32
N VAL A 95 17.55 -15.77 0.69
CA VAL A 95 17.75 -15.42 2.10
C VAL A 95 19.17 -14.89 2.34
N LYS A 96 20.18 -15.50 1.72
CA LYS A 96 21.56 -15.04 1.82
C LYS A 96 21.70 -13.60 1.31
N THR A 97 21.14 -13.33 0.13
CA THR A 97 21.32 -12.06 -0.60
C THR A 97 20.49 -10.92 -0.01
N ASN A 98 19.27 -11.21 0.44
CA ASN A 98 18.26 -10.19 0.76
C ASN A 98 17.96 -10.08 2.26
N VAL A 99 18.34 -11.09 3.05
CA VAL A 99 18.15 -11.07 4.51
C VAL A 99 19.49 -11.01 5.23
N THR A 100 20.28 -12.08 5.17
CA THR A 100 21.50 -12.18 6.00
C THR A 100 22.59 -11.18 5.63
N ARG A 101 22.67 -10.76 4.36
CA ARG A 101 23.56 -9.68 3.91
C ARG A 101 23.34 -8.38 4.68
N TYR A 102 22.11 -8.12 5.11
CA TYR A 102 21.73 -6.92 5.86
C TYR A 102 21.62 -7.18 7.37
N HIS A 103 21.92 -8.39 7.83
CA HIS A 103 21.84 -8.77 9.25
C HIS A 103 23.21 -8.58 9.94
N PHE A 104 23.55 -7.33 10.21
CA PHE A 104 24.74 -6.91 10.94
C PHE A 104 24.44 -5.64 11.75
N GLU A 105 25.35 -5.22 12.64
CA GLU A 105 25.19 -3.98 13.41
C GLU A 105 25.12 -2.75 12.50
N GLY A 106 24.03 -1.99 12.58
CA GLY A 106 23.75 -0.90 11.62
C GLY A 106 23.21 -1.37 10.26
N GLY A 107 22.82 -2.64 10.14
CA GLY A 107 22.12 -3.21 8.99
C GLY A 107 20.63 -2.88 8.98
N VAL A 108 19.83 -3.73 8.32
CA VAL A 108 18.36 -3.57 8.23
C VAL A 108 17.70 -4.42 9.31
N ASN A 109 16.77 -3.83 10.08
CA ASN A 109 16.04 -4.52 11.15
C ASN A 109 14.87 -5.35 10.58
N ILE A 110 15.18 -6.42 9.86
CA ILE A 110 14.17 -7.30 9.25
C ILE A 110 13.48 -8.14 10.33
N LYS A 111 12.14 -8.14 10.36
CA LYS A 111 11.31 -8.98 11.25
C LYS A 111 10.58 -10.08 10.52
N TYR A 112 10.14 -9.80 9.29
CA TYR A 112 9.31 -10.72 8.52
C TYR A 112 9.78 -10.82 7.07
N VAL A 113 9.63 -12.02 6.50
CA VAL A 113 9.69 -12.23 5.06
C VAL A 113 8.29 -12.56 4.55
N ALA A 114 7.70 -11.66 3.77
CA ALA A 114 6.40 -11.85 3.14
C ALA A 114 6.55 -12.67 1.84
N VAL A 115 6.18 -13.95 1.88
CA VAL A 115 6.33 -14.89 0.75
C VAL A 115 5.12 -14.79 -0.17
N GLY A 116 5.20 -13.88 -1.15
CA GLY A 116 4.08 -13.49 -2.01
C GLY A 116 3.29 -12.32 -1.44
N ASN A 117 2.31 -11.85 -2.21
CA ASN A 117 1.28 -10.90 -1.77
C ASN A 117 -0.06 -11.32 -2.38
N GLU A 118 -1.00 -11.71 -1.53
CA GLU A 118 -2.34 -12.16 -1.92
C GLU A 118 -2.35 -13.26 -3.00
N PRO A 119 -1.52 -14.32 -2.88
CA PRO A 119 -1.33 -15.30 -3.97
C PRO A 119 -2.59 -16.11 -4.29
N PHE A 120 -3.61 -16.08 -3.44
CA PHE A 120 -4.84 -16.85 -3.59
C PHE A 120 -6.06 -16.01 -3.99
N LEU A 121 -5.82 -14.77 -4.41
CA LEU A 121 -6.84 -13.95 -5.05
C LEU A 121 -7.54 -14.76 -6.15
N SER A 122 -8.86 -14.76 -6.12
CA SER A 122 -9.66 -15.47 -7.14
C SER A 122 -9.33 -15.01 -8.56
N SER A 123 -8.93 -13.74 -8.76
CA SER A 123 -8.50 -13.17 -10.04
C SER A 123 -7.23 -13.82 -10.62
N TYR A 124 -6.37 -14.42 -9.79
CA TYR A 124 -5.20 -15.16 -10.26
C TYR A 124 -5.54 -16.56 -10.78
N ASN A 125 -6.80 -16.98 -10.73
CA ASN A 125 -7.30 -18.24 -11.29
C ASN A 125 -6.42 -19.46 -10.90
N GLY A 126 -6.03 -19.50 -9.61
CA GLY A 126 -5.25 -20.59 -9.05
C GLY A 126 -3.76 -20.63 -9.43
N SER A 127 -3.22 -19.58 -10.08
CA SER A 127 -1.83 -19.55 -10.58
C SER A 127 -0.75 -19.87 -9.53
N PHE A 128 -1.01 -19.56 -8.26
CA PHE A 128 -0.03 -19.72 -7.18
C PHE A 128 -0.36 -20.82 -6.16
N LEU A 129 -1.47 -21.56 -6.31
CA LEU A 129 -1.93 -22.57 -5.33
C LEU A 129 -0.85 -23.60 -5.00
N ASN A 130 -0.18 -24.13 -6.02
CA ASN A 130 0.78 -25.23 -5.86
C ASN A 130 2.21 -24.78 -5.52
N VAL A 131 2.48 -23.47 -5.48
CA VAL A 131 3.84 -22.94 -5.28
C VAL A 131 4.01 -22.15 -4.00
N THR A 132 2.94 -21.51 -3.47
CA THR A 132 3.01 -20.67 -2.28
C THR A 132 3.46 -21.44 -1.04
N PHE A 133 2.81 -22.56 -0.71
CA PHE A 133 3.17 -23.30 0.51
C PHE A 133 4.58 -23.93 0.46
N PRO A 134 5.01 -24.57 -0.64
CA PRO A 134 6.41 -24.99 -0.77
C PRO A 134 7.41 -23.83 -0.65
N ALA A 135 7.14 -22.67 -1.26
CA ALA A 135 7.99 -21.49 -1.13
C ALA A 135 8.07 -20.99 0.32
N LEU A 136 6.94 -20.90 1.02
CA LEU A 136 6.88 -20.50 2.43
C LEU A 136 7.76 -21.41 3.31
N LYS A 137 7.62 -22.73 3.13
CA LYS A 137 8.42 -23.73 3.86
C LYS A 137 9.91 -23.56 3.59
N ASN A 138 10.29 -23.44 2.32
CA ASN A 138 11.69 -23.29 1.93
C ASN A 138 12.31 -22.02 2.48
N ILE A 139 11.60 -20.89 2.46
CA ILE A 139 12.11 -19.63 3.00
C ILE A 139 12.26 -19.71 4.52
N GLN A 140 11.28 -20.23 5.26
CA GLN A 140 11.43 -20.38 6.71
C GLN A 140 12.57 -21.33 7.07
N ASN A 141 12.74 -22.44 6.35
CA ASN A 141 13.85 -23.36 6.55
C ASN A 141 15.20 -22.72 6.23
N ALA A 142 15.29 -21.94 5.15
CA ALA A 142 16.50 -21.20 4.80
C ALA A 142 16.86 -20.14 5.86
N LEU A 143 15.87 -19.47 6.46
CA LEU A 143 16.07 -18.57 7.60
C LEU A 143 16.60 -19.33 8.84
N ASN A 144 16.05 -20.52 9.11
CA ASN A 144 16.51 -21.37 10.21
C ASN A 144 17.95 -21.83 10.00
N ASP A 145 18.30 -22.35 8.81
CA ASP A 145 19.65 -22.79 8.43
C ASP A 145 20.67 -21.65 8.48
N ALA A 146 20.23 -20.42 8.19
CA ALA A 146 21.06 -19.23 8.29
C ALA A 146 21.22 -18.70 9.73
N GLY A 147 20.57 -19.32 10.72
CA GLY A 147 20.65 -18.94 12.14
C GLY A 147 19.82 -17.72 12.55
N VAL A 148 18.98 -17.17 11.64
CA VAL A 148 18.16 -15.97 11.89
C VAL A 148 16.67 -16.29 12.08
N GLY A 149 16.24 -17.53 11.81
CA GLY A 149 14.85 -17.95 11.87
C GLY A 149 14.19 -17.90 13.25
N GLY A 150 14.98 -17.70 14.32
CA GLY A 150 14.46 -17.42 15.67
C GLY A 150 13.85 -16.02 15.80
N SER A 151 14.39 -15.03 15.09
CA SER A 151 13.98 -13.62 15.15
C SER A 151 13.29 -13.12 13.89
N ILE A 152 13.49 -13.80 12.74
CA ILE A 152 12.90 -13.45 11.45
C ILE A 152 11.96 -14.58 11.03
N LYS A 153 10.68 -14.25 10.78
CA LYS A 153 9.65 -15.23 10.43
C LYS A 153 9.16 -15.04 9.00
N ALA A 154 8.98 -16.14 8.28
CA ALA A 154 8.31 -16.14 7.00
C ALA A 154 6.79 -16.19 7.20
N THR A 155 6.05 -15.35 6.49
CA THR A 155 4.58 -15.34 6.47
C THR A 155 4.08 -15.18 5.03
N VAL A 156 2.77 -15.25 4.83
CA VAL A 156 2.12 -14.97 3.55
C VAL A 156 1.07 -13.89 3.81
N PRO A 157 1.24 -12.66 3.29
CA PRO A 157 0.16 -11.68 3.24
C PRO A 157 -0.97 -12.22 2.36
N LEU A 158 -2.14 -12.45 2.95
CA LEU A 158 -3.31 -13.01 2.30
C LEU A 158 -4.41 -11.97 2.24
N ASN A 159 -5.12 -11.87 1.12
CA ASN A 159 -6.32 -11.04 1.06
C ASN A 159 -7.43 -11.63 1.94
N ALA A 160 -8.34 -10.80 2.43
CA ALA A 160 -9.54 -11.26 3.11
C ALA A 160 -10.48 -12.13 2.25
N ASP A 161 -10.19 -12.34 0.96
CA ASP A 161 -10.90 -13.25 0.06
C ASP A 161 -10.63 -14.75 0.30
N VAL A 162 -9.65 -15.09 1.14
CA VAL A 162 -9.31 -16.49 1.44
C VAL A 162 -10.23 -17.12 2.50
N TYR A 163 -11.07 -16.31 3.15
CA TYR A 163 -12.09 -16.74 4.08
C TYR A 163 -13.41 -16.01 3.82
N ASN A 164 -14.50 -16.63 4.23
CA ASN A 164 -15.83 -16.04 4.12
C ASN A 164 -16.78 -16.60 5.17
N SER A 165 -17.88 -15.89 5.37
CA SER A 165 -19.09 -16.46 5.96
C SER A 165 -19.98 -17.00 4.82
N PRO A 166 -20.70 -18.13 5.01
CA PRO A 166 -21.64 -18.60 4.00
C PRO A 166 -22.75 -17.58 3.76
N GLU A 167 -23.24 -17.51 2.52
CA GLU A 167 -24.39 -16.65 2.18
C GLU A 167 -25.64 -16.96 3.00
N SER A 168 -25.82 -18.22 3.40
CA SER A 168 -26.95 -18.65 4.25
C SER A 168 -26.83 -18.20 5.71
N ASN A 169 -25.64 -17.79 6.16
CA ASN A 169 -25.38 -17.28 7.50
C ASN A 169 -24.21 -16.28 7.49
N PRO A 170 -24.42 -15.05 6.96
CA PRO A 170 -23.36 -14.09 6.67
C PRO A 170 -22.94 -13.31 7.93
N VAL A 171 -22.51 -14.02 8.97
CA VAL A 171 -22.06 -13.47 10.25
C VAL A 171 -20.63 -13.93 10.58
N PRO A 172 -19.84 -13.15 11.34
CA PRO A 172 -18.43 -13.47 11.61
C PRO A 172 -18.19 -14.86 12.23
N SER A 173 -19.03 -15.31 13.16
CA SER A 173 -18.91 -16.62 13.83
C SER A 173 -19.05 -17.82 12.89
N ALA A 174 -19.60 -17.61 11.69
CA ALA A 174 -19.73 -18.63 10.64
C ALA A 174 -18.50 -18.69 9.71
N GLY A 175 -17.50 -17.85 9.96
CA GLY A 175 -16.29 -17.70 9.17
C GLY A 175 -15.53 -19.01 9.00
N ARG A 176 -15.09 -19.27 7.77
CA ARG A 176 -14.32 -20.44 7.37
C ARG A 176 -13.40 -20.08 6.20
N PHE A 177 -12.33 -20.84 6.00
CA PHE A 177 -11.55 -20.72 4.76
C PHE A 177 -12.41 -21.13 3.56
N ARG A 178 -12.17 -20.46 2.42
CA ARG A 178 -12.86 -20.73 1.16
C ARG A 178 -12.67 -22.20 0.78
N THR A 179 -13.75 -22.85 0.34
CA THR A 179 -13.80 -24.32 0.24
C THR A 179 -12.83 -24.92 -0.77
N ASP A 180 -12.50 -24.19 -1.83
CA ASP A 180 -11.54 -24.58 -2.88
C ASP A 180 -10.08 -24.58 -2.39
N ILE A 181 -9.77 -23.87 -1.30
CA ILE A 181 -8.42 -23.76 -0.73
C ILE A 181 -8.33 -24.14 0.75
N SER A 182 -9.40 -24.68 1.35
CA SER A 182 -9.49 -24.94 2.79
C SER A 182 -8.37 -25.85 3.30
N ASP A 183 -8.04 -26.92 2.57
CA ASP A 183 -6.97 -27.84 2.97
C ASP A 183 -5.60 -27.16 2.90
N LEU A 184 -5.32 -26.45 1.80
CA LEU A 184 -4.07 -25.69 1.63
C LEU A 184 -3.92 -24.61 2.71
N MET A 185 -4.98 -23.87 3.00
CA MET A 185 -4.99 -22.87 4.07
C MET A 185 -4.75 -23.51 5.43
N THR A 186 -5.36 -24.67 5.70
CA THR A 186 -5.12 -25.43 6.94
C THR A 186 -3.64 -25.80 7.08
N GLU A 187 -3.01 -26.33 6.02
CA GLU A 187 -1.58 -26.66 6.02
C GLU A 187 -0.69 -25.43 6.26
N ILE A 188 -0.98 -24.30 5.60
CA ILE A 188 -0.23 -23.06 5.77
C ILE A 188 -0.34 -22.55 7.21
N VAL A 189 -1.54 -22.48 7.77
CA VAL A 189 -1.78 -21.95 9.12
C VAL A 189 -1.14 -22.86 10.18
N GLN A 190 -1.21 -24.19 10.01
CA GLN A 190 -0.50 -25.13 10.87
C GLN A 190 1.02 -24.91 10.83
N PHE A 191 1.58 -24.68 9.64
CA PHE A 191 3.01 -24.40 9.49
C PHE A 191 3.42 -23.06 10.11
N LEU A 192 2.62 -22.00 9.93
CA LEU A 192 2.85 -20.70 10.58
C LEU A 192 2.87 -20.87 12.10
N ASN A 193 1.89 -21.58 12.67
CA ASN A 193 1.86 -21.87 14.10
C ASN A 193 3.11 -22.64 14.58
N GLN A 194 3.50 -23.70 13.86
CA GLN A 194 4.68 -24.51 14.19
C GLN A 194 6.00 -23.72 14.12
N SER A 195 6.11 -22.78 13.18
CA SER A 195 7.28 -21.92 13.02
C SER A 195 7.28 -20.70 13.94
N GLY A 196 6.19 -20.45 14.67
CA GLY A 196 5.99 -19.26 15.48
C GLY A 196 5.81 -17.98 14.66
N ALA A 197 5.34 -18.11 13.43
CA ALA A 197 5.04 -17.00 12.52
C ALA A 197 3.56 -16.56 12.66
N PRO A 198 3.26 -15.26 12.47
CA PRO A 198 1.89 -14.78 12.46
C PRO A 198 1.18 -15.09 11.14
N PHE A 199 -0.15 -15.11 11.17
CA PHE A 199 -0.98 -14.96 9.98
C PHE A 199 -0.98 -13.49 9.55
N THR A 200 -0.66 -13.19 8.29
CA THR A 200 -0.74 -11.81 7.78
C THR A 200 -1.93 -11.69 6.83
N VAL A 201 -2.83 -10.75 7.12
CA VAL A 201 -4.05 -10.52 6.35
C VAL A 201 -4.12 -9.09 5.84
N ASN A 202 -4.62 -8.89 4.63
CA ASN A 202 -4.92 -7.60 4.05
C ASN A 202 -6.44 -7.37 4.12
N ILE A 203 -6.88 -6.30 4.79
CA ILE A 203 -8.30 -6.01 5.04
C ILE A 203 -8.63 -4.62 4.50
N TYR A 204 -9.58 -4.56 3.56
CA TYR A 204 -9.95 -3.32 2.88
C TYR A 204 -11.45 -3.01 2.99
N PRO A 205 -11.89 -2.30 4.04
CA PRO A 205 -13.29 -1.85 4.18
C PRO A 205 -13.84 -1.09 2.97
N PHE A 206 -12.99 -0.30 2.30
CA PHE A 206 -13.32 0.38 1.05
C PHE A 206 -13.89 -0.57 -0.03
N LEU A 207 -13.32 -1.77 -0.17
CA LEU A 207 -13.74 -2.73 -1.20
C LEU A 207 -15.17 -3.24 -0.98
N SER A 208 -15.70 -3.19 0.25
CA SER A 208 -17.11 -3.50 0.50
C SER A 208 -18.05 -2.48 -0.15
N LEU A 209 -17.68 -1.19 -0.14
CA LEU A 209 -18.43 -0.13 -0.82
C LEU A 209 -18.27 -0.18 -2.34
N TYR A 210 -17.09 -0.54 -2.80
CA TYR A 210 -16.79 -0.67 -4.23
C TYR A 210 -17.55 -1.86 -4.85
N GLY A 211 -17.49 -3.03 -4.21
CA GLY A 211 -18.09 -4.27 -4.70
C GLY A 211 -19.60 -4.38 -4.51
N ASN A 212 -20.19 -3.61 -3.59
CA ASN A 212 -21.63 -3.63 -3.33
C ASN A 212 -22.21 -2.20 -3.19
N PRO A 213 -22.97 -1.70 -4.18
CA PRO A 213 -23.53 -0.35 -4.15
C PRO A 213 -24.58 -0.13 -3.04
N ASN A 214 -25.10 -1.20 -2.44
CA ASN A 214 -26.06 -1.17 -1.34
C ASN A 214 -25.41 -1.41 0.02
N PHE A 215 -24.07 -1.53 0.09
CA PHE A 215 -23.39 -1.69 1.36
C PHE A 215 -23.60 -0.45 2.24
N PRO A 216 -23.93 -0.61 3.53
CA PRO A 216 -24.16 0.51 4.42
C PRO A 216 -22.88 1.33 4.61
N VAL A 217 -22.84 2.53 4.01
CA VAL A 217 -21.66 3.43 4.01
C VAL A 217 -21.11 3.63 5.41
N GLU A 218 -21.98 3.86 6.38
CA GLU A 218 -21.60 4.14 7.77
C GLU A 218 -20.95 2.93 8.46
N PHE A 219 -21.24 1.70 8.03
CA PHE A 219 -20.64 0.47 8.57
C PHE A 219 -19.18 0.29 8.11
N ALA A 220 -18.73 1.02 7.09
CA ALA A 220 -17.33 1.03 6.67
C ALA A 220 -16.43 1.86 7.61
N PHE A 221 -17.02 2.65 8.52
CA PHE A 221 -16.33 3.54 9.44
C PHE A 221 -16.53 3.12 10.90
N PHE A 222 -15.83 3.80 11.83
CA PHE A 222 -15.73 3.41 13.24
C PHE A 222 -16.54 4.30 14.20
N ASP A 223 -17.33 5.23 13.68
CA ASP A 223 -18.03 6.26 14.46
C ASP A 223 -19.49 5.90 14.82
N GLY A 224 -19.94 4.68 14.50
CA GLY A 224 -21.21 4.12 14.99
C GLY A 224 -22.46 4.65 14.29
N GLY A 225 -22.34 5.06 13.02
CA GLY A 225 -23.45 5.58 12.22
C GLY A 225 -24.36 4.51 11.58
N SER A 226 -24.04 3.22 11.72
CA SER A 226 -24.82 2.10 11.14
C SER A 226 -25.41 1.19 12.21
N ASP A 227 -26.52 0.55 11.88
CA ASP A 227 -27.02 -0.60 12.64
C ASP A 227 -25.96 -1.71 12.68
N PRO A 228 -25.70 -2.31 13.85
CA PRO A 228 -24.68 -3.34 13.97
C PRO A 228 -25.13 -4.66 13.34
N VAL A 229 -24.16 -5.44 12.85
CA VAL A 229 -24.37 -6.86 12.59
C VAL A 229 -24.37 -7.58 13.94
N VAL A 230 -25.50 -8.20 14.28
CA VAL A 230 -25.65 -8.96 15.54
C VAL A 230 -25.43 -10.44 15.28
N ASP A 231 -24.45 -11.01 15.97
CA ASP A 231 -24.03 -12.40 15.82
C ASP A 231 -23.94 -13.05 17.21
N ASN A 232 -24.92 -13.89 17.55
CA ASN A 232 -25.00 -14.57 18.87
C ASN A 232 -24.88 -13.61 20.07
N GLY A 233 -25.43 -12.39 19.94
CA GLY A 233 -25.39 -11.35 20.97
C GLY A 233 -24.13 -10.47 20.92
N ILE A 234 -23.15 -10.78 20.07
CA ILE A 234 -22.02 -9.91 19.76
C ILE A 234 -22.47 -8.87 18.73
N GLN A 235 -22.15 -7.61 18.97
CA GLN A 235 -22.47 -6.51 18.06
C GLN A 235 -21.21 -6.05 17.34
N TYR A 236 -21.20 -6.19 16.02
CA TYR A 236 -20.19 -5.60 15.16
C TYR A 236 -20.72 -4.28 14.62
N THR A 237 -20.06 -3.19 14.98
CA THR A 237 -20.48 -1.81 14.58
C THR A 237 -19.73 -1.30 13.36
N ASN A 238 -18.73 -2.02 12.88
CA ASN A 238 -17.96 -1.70 11.70
C ASN A 238 -17.49 -2.98 10.99
N VAL A 239 -17.24 -2.87 9.68
CA VAL A 239 -16.85 -3.99 8.82
C VAL A 239 -15.43 -4.49 9.08
N PHE A 240 -14.53 -3.64 9.58
CA PHE A 240 -13.16 -4.06 9.90
C PHE A 240 -13.18 -5.12 11.01
N ASP A 241 -13.86 -4.85 12.13
CA ASP A 241 -14.02 -5.80 13.23
C ASP A 241 -14.74 -7.07 12.77
N ALA A 242 -15.82 -6.92 11.99
CA ALA A 242 -16.57 -8.07 11.47
C ALA A 242 -15.70 -8.97 10.57
N ASN A 243 -14.92 -8.37 9.66
CA ASN A 243 -14.03 -9.09 8.76
C ASN A 243 -12.89 -9.77 9.52
N PHE A 244 -12.24 -9.06 10.43
CA PHE A 244 -11.18 -9.60 11.27
C PHE A 244 -11.67 -10.79 12.12
N ASP A 245 -12.85 -10.69 12.72
CA ASP A 245 -13.42 -11.79 13.52
C ASP A 245 -14.00 -12.94 12.68
N THR A 246 -14.26 -12.70 11.39
CA THR A 246 -14.49 -13.77 10.42
C THR A 246 -13.23 -14.61 10.23
N LEU A 247 -12.06 -13.98 10.12
CA LEU A 247 -10.77 -14.67 10.10
C LEU A 247 -10.49 -15.40 11.41
N VAL A 248 -10.73 -14.77 12.56
CA VAL A 248 -10.56 -15.42 13.88
C VAL A 248 -11.41 -16.69 13.96
N SER A 249 -12.66 -16.63 13.48
CA SER A 249 -13.55 -17.79 13.44
C SER A 249 -13.06 -18.88 12.47
N ALA A 250 -12.54 -18.50 11.29
CA ALA A 250 -11.94 -19.45 10.34
C ALA A 250 -10.72 -20.16 10.93
N LEU A 251 -9.82 -19.42 11.60
CA LEU A 251 -8.67 -19.98 12.31
C LEU A 251 -9.09 -20.91 13.45
N LYS A 252 -10.13 -20.54 14.22
CA LYS A 252 -10.71 -21.39 15.26
C LYS A 252 -11.27 -22.69 14.69
N GLY A 253 -11.89 -22.64 13.50
CA GLY A 253 -12.42 -23.80 12.80
C GLY A 253 -11.37 -24.87 12.47
N VAL A 254 -10.10 -24.47 12.33
CA VAL A 254 -8.97 -25.38 12.11
C VAL A 254 -8.10 -25.59 13.37
N GLY A 255 -8.62 -25.19 14.54
CA GLY A 255 -7.97 -25.40 15.84
C GLY A 255 -6.87 -24.39 16.20
N LEU A 256 -6.76 -23.27 15.47
CA LEU A 256 -5.68 -22.28 15.61
C LEU A 256 -6.22 -20.87 15.89
N GLY A 257 -7.31 -20.78 16.67
CA GLY A 257 -8.00 -19.53 16.98
C GLY A 257 -7.15 -18.48 17.70
N ASP A 258 -6.05 -18.88 18.35
CA ASP A 258 -5.13 -18.00 19.07
C ASP A 258 -3.90 -17.59 18.24
N LEU A 259 -3.80 -18.03 16.97
CA LEU A 259 -2.67 -17.68 16.11
C LEU A 259 -2.55 -16.14 16.00
N PRO A 260 -1.36 -15.54 16.23
CA PRO A 260 -1.17 -14.10 16.08
C PRO A 260 -1.52 -13.64 14.67
N ILE A 261 -2.17 -12.48 14.57
CA ILE A 261 -2.58 -11.89 13.30
C ILE A 261 -1.88 -10.52 13.16
N ILE A 262 -1.31 -10.28 11.99
CA ILE A 262 -0.87 -8.96 11.51
C ILE A 262 -1.84 -8.53 10.41
N VAL A 263 -2.33 -7.30 10.47
CA VAL A 263 -2.99 -6.68 9.33
C VAL A 263 -1.91 -6.07 8.44
N GLY A 264 -1.53 -6.80 7.38
CA GLY A 264 -0.43 -6.44 6.49
C GLY A 264 -0.75 -5.28 5.54
N GLU A 265 -2.02 -5.04 5.28
CA GLU A 265 -2.51 -3.90 4.51
C GLU A 265 -3.91 -3.52 5.00
N VAL A 266 -4.12 -2.23 5.25
CA VAL A 266 -5.45 -1.63 5.45
C VAL A 266 -5.39 -0.17 5.05
N GLY A 267 -6.39 0.30 4.32
CA GLY A 267 -6.42 1.71 3.93
C GLY A 267 -7.70 2.15 3.25
N TRP A 268 -7.64 3.36 2.72
CA TRP A 268 -8.74 3.97 1.98
C TRP A 268 -8.19 4.90 0.88
N PRO A 269 -8.56 4.70 -0.39
CA PRO A 269 -8.07 5.53 -1.48
C PRO A 269 -8.75 6.90 -1.51
N THR A 270 -8.09 7.92 -2.02
CA THR A 270 -8.63 9.29 -1.99
C THR A 270 -9.23 9.79 -3.30
N ASP A 271 -9.09 9.02 -4.36
CA ASP A 271 -9.51 9.36 -5.71
C ASP A 271 -9.72 8.10 -6.56
N GLY A 272 -10.24 8.23 -7.78
CA GLY A 272 -10.44 7.12 -8.71
C GLY A 272 -11.75 6.34 -8.52
N ASP A 273 -12.59 6.73 -7.55
CA ASP A 273 -13.95 6.20 -7.33
C ASP A 273 -14.80 7.20 -6.53
N LYS A 274 -16.13 7.15 -6.67
CA LYS A 274 -17.07 8.02 -5.92
C LYS A 274 -16.96 7.92 -4.39
N ASN A 275 -16.45 6.82 -3.85
CA ASN A 275 -16.22 6.59 -2.42
C ASN A 275 -14.74 6.74 -2.05
N ALA A 276 -13.86 6.86 -3.03
CA ALA A 276 -12.45 7.17 -2.81
C ALA A 276 -12.31 8.70 -2.65
N LYS A 277 -12.30 9.17 -1.40
CA LYS A 277 -12.31 10.61 -1.08
C LYS A 277 -11.33 10.88 0.06
N ALA A 278 -10.59 11.98 -0.02
CA ALA A 278 -9.72 12.43 1.06
C ALA A 278 -10.47 12.56 2.41
N SER A 279 -11.72 13.03 2.39
CA SER A 279 -12.56 13.12 3.60
C SER A 279 -12.95 11.76 4.18
N TYR A 280 -13.16 10.74 3.33
CA TYR A 280 -13.45 9.38 3.80
C TYR A 280 -12.18 8.69 4.30
N ALA A 281 -11.04 8.89 3.63
CA ALA A 281 -9.77 8.40 4.11
C ALA A 281 -9.42 8.99 5.49
N GLN A 282 -9.58 10.31 5.67
CA GLN A 282 -9.42 10.96 6.96
C GLN A 282 -10.37 10.36 8.02
N ARG A 283 -11.68 10.26 7.73
CA ARG A 283 -12.67 9.67 8.64
C ARG A 283 -12.31 8.24 9.04
N PHE A 284 -11.86 7.43 8.08
CA PHE A 284 -11.47 6.05 8.29
C PHE A 284 -10.26 5.94 9.22
N TYR A 285 -9.18 6.67 8.91
CA TYR A 285 -7.95 6.63 9.71
C TYR A 285 -8.13 7.28 11.09
N ASP A 286 -8.92 8.34 11.22
CA ASP A 286 -9.27 8.94 12.52
C ASP A 286 -9.93 7.92 13.45
N GLY A 287 -10.80 7.07 12.90
CA GLY A 287 -11.44 5.97 13.63
C GLY A 287 -10.49 4.82 13.96
N LEU A 288 -9.75 4.34 12.96
CA LEU A 288 -8.82 3.22 13.11
C LEU A 288 -7.73 3.54 14.15
N LEU A 289 -7.06 4.69 14.03
CA LEU A 289 -5.93 5.07 14.87
C LEU A 289 -6.34 5.24 16.34
N LYS A 290 -7.52 5.85 16.61
CA LYS A 290 -8.08 5.93 17.97
C LYS A 290 -8.24 4.56 18.61
N ARG A 291 -8.71 3.57 17.84
CA ARG A 291 -8.91 2.20 18.33
C ARG A 291 -7.59 1.49 18.59
N LEU A 292 -6.60 1.65 17.71
CA LEU A 292 -5.28 1.05 17.86
C LEU A 292 -4.57 1.59 19.10
N VAL A 293 -4.58 2.91 19.32
CA VAL A 293 -3.95 3.53 20.51
C VAL A 293 -4.66 3.14 21.80
N ALA A 294 -5.98 2.97 21.76
CA ALA A 294 -6.77 2.48 22.89
C ALA A 294 -6.61 0.97 23.14
N ASN A 295 -5.87 0.24 22.27
CA ASN A 295 -5.82 -1.22 22.25
C ASN A 295 -7.21 -1.86 22.30
N HIS A 296 -8.19 -1.29 21.60
CA HIS A 296 -9.59 -1.77 21.67
C HIS A 296 -9.68 -3.25 21.24
N GLY A 297 -8.91 -3.65 20.23
CA GLY A 297 -9.02 -4.96 19.60
C GLY A 297 -10.34 -5.12 18.84
N THR A 298 -10.82 -6.36 18.75
CA THR A 298 -12.10 -6.74 18.13
C THR A 298 -12.98 -7.46 19.16
N PRO A 299 -14.29 -7.66 18.89
CA PRO A 299 -15.15 -8.40 19.81
C PRO A 299 -14.66 -9.80 20.23
N LEU A 300 -14.06 -10.59 19.32
CA LEU A 300 -13.48 -11.90 19.63
C LEU A 300 -12.05 -11.84 20.19
N ARG A 301 -11.34 -10.72 20.00
CA ARG A 301 -10.02 -10.45 20.58
C ARG A 301 -9.98 -9.08 21.28
N PRO A 302 -10.75 -8.92 22.37
CA PRO A 302 -10.90 -7.63 23.03
C PRO A 302 -9.63 -7.25 23.79
N ASN A 303 -9.35 -5.95 23.86
CA ASN A 303 -8.20 -5.40 24.59
C ASN A 303 -6.83 -5.92 24.09
N GLN A 304 -6.76 -6.37 22.84
CA GLN A 304 -5.56 -6.93 22.25
C GLN A 304 -4.92 -5.94 21.28
N TYR A 305 -3.59 -5.83 21.36
CA TYR A 305 -2.77 -5.17 20.37
C TYR A 305 -2.88 -5.88 19.01
N ILE A 306 -3.11 -5.10 17.96
CA ILE A 306 -3.12 -5.58 16.58
C ILE A 306 -2.02 -4.82 15.84
N GLU A 307 -1.05 -5.54 15.30
CA GLU A 307 -0.05 -4.94 14.41
C GLU A 307 -0.71 -4.64 13.06
N VAL A 308 -0.57 -3.40 12.60
CA VAL A 308 -1.26 -2.91 11.40
C VAL A 308 -0.30 -2.15 10.51
N TYR A 309 -0.33 -2.42 9.21
CA TYR A 309 0.39 -1.67 8.19
C TYR A 309 -0.60 -0.93 7.30
N LEU A 310 -0.53 0.40 7.33
CA LEU A 310 -1.37 1.26 6.49
C LEU A 310 -1.02 1.06 5.01
N PHE A 311 -2.02 1.00 4.14
CA PHE A 311 -1.84 0.92 2.69
C PHE A 311 -2.34 2.22 2.03
N SER A 312 -1.46 3.09 1.53
CA SER A 312 0.02 3.03 1.55
C SER A 312 0.64 4.38 1.91
N LEU A 313 1.97 4.48 1.95
CA LEU A 313 2.66 5.72 2.32
C LEU A 313 2.42 6.85 1.31
N ILE A 314 2.58 6.54 0.02
CA ILE A 314 2.62 7.49 -1.11
C ILE A 314 1.79 6.93 -2.26
N ASP A 315 1.12 7.80 -3.03
CA ASP A 315 0.42 7.42 -4.26
C ASP A 315 1.36 6.83 -5.34
N GLU A 316 0.88 5.82 -6.06
CA GLU A 316 1.68 5.00 -6.99
C GLU A 316 1.10 5.06 -8.42
N ASP A 317 1.51 6.07 -9.20
CA ASP A 317 0.94 6.38 -10.52
C ASP A 317 1.24 5.35 -11.63
N ALA A 318 2.18 4.43 -11.39
CA ALA A 318 2.51 3.35 -12.33
C ALA A 318 1.88 2.00 -11.94
N LYS A 319 1.11 1.95 -10.85
CA LYS A 319 0.41 0.75 -10.42
C LYS A 319 -0.66 0.33 -11.44
N SER A 320 -0.91 -0.98 -11.56
CA SER A 320 -1.99 -1.51 -12.40
C SER A 320 -3.34 -1.02 -11.91
N ILE A 321 -4.21 -0.61 -12.83
CA ILE A 321 -5.59 -0.17 -12.55
C ILE A 321 -6.62 -1.26 -12.88
N GLU A 322 -6.18 -2.49 -13.14
CA GLU A 322 -7.07 -3.61 -13.44
C GLU A 322 -8.14 -3.84 -12.34
N PRO A 323 -7.82 -3.75 -11.03
CA PRO A 323 -8.84 -3.77 -9.97
C PRO A 323 -9.76 -2.54 -9.96
N GLY A 324 -9.29 -1.41 -10.46
CA GLY A 324 -10.02 -0.15 -10.54
C GLY A 324 -9.10 1.08 -10.57
N ASN A 325 -9.65 2.22 -10.98
CA ASN A 325 -8.92 3.50 -11.06
C ASN A 325 -8.38 3.97 -9.70
N PHE A 326 -9.00 3.56 -8.59
CA PHE A 326 -8.59 3.91 -7.23
C PHE A 326 -7.22 3.34 -6.83
N GLU A 327 -6.70 2.34 -7.55
CA GLU A 327 -5.44 1.65 -7.22
C GLU A 327 -4.23 2.57 -7.15
N ARG A 328 -4.27 3.73 -7.80
CA ARG A 328 -3.15 4.70 -7.80
C ARG A 328 -3.22 5.72 -6.66
N HIS A 329 -4.27 5.67 -5.83
CA HIS A 329 -4.64 6.74 -4.89
C HIS A 329 -4.72 6.33 -3.42
N TRP A 330 -4.08 5.21 -3.06
CA TRP A 330 -4.04 4.67 -1.70
C TRP A 330 -3.12 5.42 -0.73
N GLY A 331 -2.23 6.27 -1.25
CA GLY A 331 -1.26 6.98 -0.44
C GLY A 331 -1.92 7.86 0.62
N VAL A 332 -1.38 7.85 1.84
CA VAL A 332 -1.68 8.88 2.86
C VAL A 332 -0.99 10.21 2.51
N LEU A 333 0.08 10.15 1.71
CA LEU A 333 0.75 11.26 1.05
C LEU A 333 0.59 11.15 -0.48
N LYS A 334 0.73 12.29 -1.16
CA LYS A 334 0.82 12.37 -2.63
C LYS A 334 2.14 11.75 -3.12
N TYR A 335 2.27 11.56 -4.43
CA TYR A 335 3.49 11.07 -5.12
C TYR A 335 4.78 11.81 -4.70
N ASP A 336 4.68 13.09 -4.35
CA ASP A 336 5.78 13.97 -3.93
C ASP A 336 5.96 14.03 -2.40
N GLY A 337 5.26 13.19 -1.64
CA GLY A 337 5.35 13.13 -0.19
C GLY A 337 4.69 14.29 0.54
N GLN A 338 3.81 15.06 -0.13
CA GLN A 338 2.97 16.07 0.52
C GLN A 338 1.69 15.45 1.10
N PRO A 339 1.18 15.92 2.26
CA PRO A 339 -0.03 15.39 2.87
C PRO A 339 -1.29 15.65 2.05
N LYS A 340 -2.20 14.67 2.04
CA LYS A 340 -3.49 14.74 1.32
C LYS A 340 -4.64 15.23 2.18
N TYR A 341 -4.56 15.01 3.49
CA TYR A 341 -5.58 15.34 4.49
C TYR A 341 -4.95 15.37 5.88
N ASN A 342 -5.72 15.80 6.89
CA ASN A 342 -5.29 15.76 8.29
C ASN A 342 -5.26 14.30 8.76
N MET A 343 -4.19 13.91 9.44
CA MET A 343 -4.01 12.57 9.99
C MET A 343 -3.18 12.65 11.27
N ASP A 344 -3.76 12.21 12.38
CA ASP A 344 -3.10 12.17 13.69
C ASP A 344 -2.66 10.74 14.03
N LEU A 345 -1.42 10.40 13.68
CA LEU A 345 -0.83 9.09 13.97
C LEU A 345 -0.74 8.76 15.48
N SER A 346 -0.88 9.75 16.36
CA SER A 346 -0.96 9.52 17.81
C SER A 346 -2.32 9.04 18.28
N GLY A 347 -3.33 9.02 17.39
CA GLY A 347 -4.69 8.58 17.66
C GLY A 347 -5.41 9.38 18.76
N GLN A 348 -4.89 10.56 19.13
CA GLN A 348 -5.47 11.42 20.18
C GLN A 348 -6.59 12.32 19.65
N GLY A 349 -6.90 12.26 18.35
CA GLY A 349 -7.95 13.06 17.72
C GLY A 349 -7.57 14.53 17.55
N GLN A 350 -6.29 14.82 17.38
CA GLN A 350 -5.79 16.17 17.16
C GLN A 350 -5.91 16.56 15.68
N ALA A 351 -6.12 17.85 15.39
CA ALA A 351 -6.04 18.38 14.03
C ALA A 351 -4.57 18.50 13.60
N LYS A 352 -3.96 17.37 13.24
CA LYS A 352 -2.57 17.27 12.76
C LYS A 352 -2.52 16.90 11.29
N THR A 353 -1.46 17.30 10.63
CA THR A 353 -1.07 16.82 9.29
C THR A 353 0.21 16.01 9.41
N LEU A 354 0.40 15.06 8.50
CA LEU A 354 1.69 14.38 8.37
C LEU A 354 2.78 15.40 8.01
N VAL A 355 3.98 15.17 8.52
CA VAL A 355 5.15 15.98 8.18
C VAL A 355 5.44 15.75 6.69
N PRO A 356 5.41 16.81 5.87
CA PRO A 356 5.66 16.68 4.44
C PRO A 356 7.13 16.37 4.18
N THR A 357 7.39 15.75 3.04
CA THR A 357 8.75 15.62 2.52
C THR A 357 9.34 17.00 2.25
N LYS A 358 10.62 17.17 2.60
CA LYS A 358 11.43 18.36 2.31
C LYS A 358 12.36 18.07 1.13
N ASP A 359 12.82 19.13 0.47
CA ASP A 359 13.84 19.05 -0.57
C ASP A 359 13.44 18.22 -1.81
N VAL A 360 12.15 18.20 -2.13
CA VAL A 360 11.66 17.65 -3.40
C VAL A 360 12.00 18.61 -4.54
N GLU A 361 12.80 18.15 -5.48
CA GLU A 361 13.06 18.87 -6.72
C GLU A 361 11.93 18.57 -7.71
N TYR A 362 11.31 19.61 -8.25
CA TYR A 362 10.24 19.50 -9.24
C TYR A 362 10.76 19.85 -10.63
N LEU A 363 10.12 19.31 -11.66
CA LEU A 363 10.26 19.82 -13.01
C LEU A 363 9.84 21.30 -13.09
N PRO A 364 10.24 22.04 -14.14
CA PRO A 364 9.83 23.42 -14.33
C PRO A 364 8.31 23.60 -14.28
N LYS A 365 7.83 24.77 -13.82
CA LYS A 365 6.38 25.09 -13.78
C LYS A 365 5.83 25.33 -15.19
N LYS A 366 5.61 24.24 -15.91
CA LYS A 366 5.07 24.17 -17.25
C LYS A 366 4.06 23.04 -17.33
N TRP A 367 3.01 23.28 -18.10
CA TRP A 367 1.95 22.32 -18.37
C TRP A 367 1.74 22.19 -19.87
N CYS A 368 1.22 21.03 -20.28
CA CYS A 368 0.76 20.81 -21.64
C CYS A 368 -0.78 20.84 -21.65
N VAL A 369 -1.36 21.74 -22.45
CA VAL A 369 -2.82 21.91 -22.51
C VAL A 369 -3.33 21.76 -23.94
N PHE A 370 -4.60 21.38 -24.07
CA PHE A 370 -5.26 21.30 -25.37
C PHE A 370 -5.38 22.71 -25.98
N ASP A 371 -4.97 22.86 -27.24
CA ASP A 371 -5.11 24.10 -28.01
C ASP A 371 -6.17 23.93 -29.11
N PRO A 372 -7.40 24.41 -28.91
CA PRO A 372 -8.46 24.32 -29.91
C PRO A 372 -8.20 25.17 -31.15
N ASN A 373 -7.28 26.15 -31.06
CA ASN A 373 -6.86 26.99 -32.19
C ASN A 373 -5.55 26.47 -32.81
N GLY A 374 -5.03 25.35 -32.31
CA GLY A 374 -3.86 24.69 -32.86
C GLY A 374 -4.10 24.22 -34.30
N GLY A 375 -3.01 23.97 -35.02
CA GLY A 375 -3.06 23.47 -36.40
C GLY A 375 -3.43 21.98 -36.51
N GLY A 376 -3.69 21.29 -35.39
CA GLY A 376 -3.98 19.86 -35.33
C GLY A 376 -5.39 19.49 -35.78
N ASN A 377 -5.57 18.24 -36.21
CA ASN A 377 -6.88 17.72 -36.61
C ASN A 377 -7.69 17.26 -35.38
N VAL A 378 -8.66 18.08 -34.95
CA VAL A 378 -9.51 17.82 -33.77
C VAL A 378 -10.28 16.49 -33.87
N SER A 379 -10.51 15.94 -35.07
CA SER A 379 -11.15 14.63 -35.22
C SER A 379 -10.33 13.48 -34.60
N THR A 380 -9.03 13.70 -34.34
CA THR A 380 -8.12 12.73 -33.73
C THR A 380 -7.95 12.92 -32.22
N LEU A 381 -8.66 13.89 -31.61
CA LEU A 381 -8.50 14.24 -30.20
C LEU A 381 -8.72 13.05 -29.27
N GLY A 382 -9.73 12.23 -29.53
CA GLY A 382 -10.00 11.01 -28.75
C GLY A 382 -8.81 10.06 -28.74
N ASP A 383 -8.20 9.80 -29.91
CA ASP A 383 -7.04 8.92 -30.03
C ASP A 383 -5.81 9.50 -29.31
N GLN A 384 -5.60 10.81 -29.35
CA GLN A 384 -4.51 11.47 -28.62
C GLN A 384 -4.70 11.41 -27.10
N ILE A 385 -5.94 11.56 -26.61
CA ILE A 385 -6.26 11.38 -25.19
C ILE A 385 -6.01 9.92 -24.78
N THR A 386 -6.48 8.96 -25.56
CA THR A 386 -6.23 7.53 -25.30
C THR A 386 -4.73 7.21 -25.28
N PHE A 387 -3.95 7.77 -26.22
CA PHE A 387 -2.50 7.62 -26.23
C PHE A 387 -1.87 8.19 -24.95
N ALA A 388 -2.22 9.42 -24.57
CA ALA A 388 -1.69 10.06 -23.36
C ALA A 388 -1.98 9.21 -22.11
N CYS A 389 -3.23 8.76 -21.94
CA CYS A 389 -3.68 7.98 -20.79
C CYS A 389 -3.19 6.53 -20.80
N THR A 390 -2.74 6.00 -21.95
CA THR A 390 -2.07 4.70 -22.01
C THR A 390 -0.69 4.75 -21.35
N TRP A 391 -0.02 5.91 -21.41
CA TRP A 391 1.37 6.09 -20.96
C TRP A 391 1.51 7.03 -19.76
N SER A 392 0.40 7.36 -19.09
CA SER A 392 0.37 8.22 -17.90
C SER A 392 -0.87 7.96 -17.06
N ASP A 393 -1.01 8.66 -15.93
CA ASP A 393 -2.13 8.48 -15.03
C ASP A 393 -3.29 9.45 -15.25
N CYS A 394 -4.30 9.01 -15.98
CA CYS A 394 -5.55 9.75 -16.18
C CYS A 394 -6.70 9.32 -15.26
N THR A 395 -6.44 8.47 -14.25
CA THR A 395 -7.51 7.85 -13.44
C THR A 395 -8.40 8.87 -12.71
N ALA A 396 -7.87 10.05 -12.38
CA ALA A 396 -8.60 11.16 -11.77
C ALA A 396 -9.73 11.74 -12.63
N LEU A 397 -9.77 11.43 -13.94
CA LEU A 397 -10.87 11.82 -14.84
C LEU A 397 -12.11 10.91 -14.68
N GLY A 398 -11.96 9.76 -14.04
CA GLY A 398 -13.00 8.75 -13.88
C GLY A 398 -14.22 9.26 -13.12
N TYR A 399 -15.36 8.58 -13.26
CA TYR A 399 -16.59 8.96 -12.58
C TYR A 399 -16.40 9.05 -11.05
N GLY A 400 -16.86 10.14 -10.45
CA GLY A 400 -16.76 10.37 -9.00
C GLY A 400 -15.37 10.77 -8.48
N SER A 401 -14.38 10.89 -9.37
CA SER A 401 -13.00 11.29 -9.07
C SER A 401 -12.84 12.82 -9.06
N THR A 402 -11.69 13.32 -8.60
CA THR A 402 -11.45 14.76 -8.38
C THR A 402 -11.52 15.61 -9.66
N CYS A 403 -11.08 15.06 -10.80
CA CYS A 403 -11.09 15.75 -12.09
C CYS A 403 -12.32 15.42 -12.96
N ASN A 404 -13.31 14.70 -12.43
CA ASN A 404 -14.48 14.28 -13.20
C ASN A 404 -15.37 15.45 -13.69
N GLY A 405 -15.27 16.63 -13.05
CA GLY A 405 -16.06 17.81 -13.38
C GLY A 405 -15.49 18.69 -14.51
N LEU A 406 -14.36 18.32 -15.11
CA LEU A 406 -13.78 19.08 -16.23
C LEU A 406 -14.65 18.95 -17.49
N ASP A 407 -14.66 20.00 -18.32
CA ASP A 407 -15.26 19.94 -19.64
C ASP A 407 -14.36 19.16 -20.64
N GLY A 408 -14.79 19.04 -21.90
CA GLY A 408 -14.02 18.30 -22.91
C GLY A 408 -12.60 18.82 -23.12
N ASN A 409 -12.42 20.15 -23.06
CA ASN A 409 -11.11 20.78 -23.22
C ASN A 409 -10.23 20.56 -21.99
N GLY A 410 -10.82 20.63 -20.80
CA GLY A 410 -10.16 20.33 -19.52
C GLY A 410 -9.71 18.87 -19.46
N ASN A 411 -10.57 17.93 -19.87
CA ASN A 411 -10.24 16.50 -19.94
C ASN A 411 -9.05 16.23 -20.86
N ALA A 412 -9.06 16.82 -22.06
CA ALA A 412 -7.95 16.73 -23.00
C ALA A 412 -6.65 17.31 -22.44
N SER A 413 -6.74 18.50 -21.84
CA SER A 413 -5.60 19.17 -21.22
C SER A 413 -5.02 18.37 -20.07
N PHE A 414 -5.87 17.75 -19.24
CA PHE A 414 -5.40 16.93 -18.12
C PHE A 414 -4.63 15.73 -18.63
N ALA A 415 -5.18 14.99 -19.60
CA ALA A 415 -4.53 13.84 -20.20
C ALA A 415 -3.16 14.22 -20.81
N PHE A 416 -3.12 15.31 -21.58
CA PHE A 416 -1.88 15.80 -22.19
C PHE A 416 -0.85 16.23 -21.16
N ASN A 417 -1.27 16.90 -20.08
CA ASN A 417 -0.37 17.25 -19.00
C ASN A 417 0.18 16.01 -18.32
N MET A 418 -0.65 15.03 -17.94
CA MET A 418 -0.17 13.82 -17.27
C MET A 418 0.90 13.09 -18.08
N TYR A 419 0.72 12.98 -19.40
CA TYR A 419 1.75 12.44 -20.28
C TYR A 419 3.00 13.32 -20.35
N TYR A 420 2.85 14.62 -20.56
CA TYR A 420 3.96 15.57 -20.62
C TYR A 420 4.84 15.52 -19.38
N GLN A 421 4.22 15.47 -18.21
CA GLN A 421 4.89 15.35 -16.91
C GLN A 421 5.63 14.02 -16.77
N VAL A 422 5.00 12.90 -17.13
CA VAL A 422 5.66 11.57 -17.13
C VAL A 422 6.82 11.50 -18.13
N GLN A 423 6.79 12.27 -19.22
CA GLN A 423 7.87 12.31 -20.21
C GLN A 423 9.02 13.29 -19.87
N ASN A 424 9.04 13.89 -18.68
CA ASN A 424 10.08 14.87 -18.29
C ASN A 424 10.17 16.06 -19.25
N HIS A 425 9.03 16.53 -19.76
CA HIS A 425 8.94 17.70 -20.66
C HIS A 425 9.81 17.57 -21.92
N GLN A 426 10.02 16.34 -22.42
CA GLN A 426 10.72 16.11 -23.68
C GLN A 426 10.10 16.93 -24.82
N GLU A 427 10.91 17.43 -25.75
CA GLU A 427 10.54 18.42 -26.79
C GLU A 427 9.24 18.07 -27.55
N LEU A 428 8.98 16.80 -27.84
CA LEU A 428 7.79 16.35 -28.59
C LEU A 428 6.65 15.83 -27.70
N SER A 429 6.82 15.82 -26.38
CA SER A 429 5.82 15.29 -25.44
C SER A 429 4.61 16.21 -25.24
N CYS A 430 4.67 17.46 -25.73
CA CYS A 430 3.54 18.38 -25.82
C CYS A 430 3.19 18.76 -27.26
N ASN A 431 3.19 17.79 -28.18
CA ASN A 431 2.79 18.04 -29.57
C ASN A 431 1.38 17.52 -29.88
N PHE A 432 1.09 16.24 -29.57
CA PHE A 432 -0.20 15.58 -29.86
C PHE A 432 -0.75 15.88 -31.26
N GLN A 433 0.12 15.83 -32.28
CA GLN A 433 -0.19 16.15 -33.68
C GLN A 433 -0.70 17.59 -33.88
N GLY A 434 -0.16 18.54 -33.12
CA GLY A 434 -0.52 19.95 -33.17
C GLY A 434 -1.80 20.31 -32.41
N LEU A 435 -2.32 19.39 -31.57
CA LEU A 435 -3.51 19.62 -30.73
C LEU A 435 -3.17 20.18 -29.34
N ALA A 436 -1.90 20.29 -28.99
CA ALA A 436 -1.49 20.76 -27.68
C ALA A 436 -0.44 21.87 -27.76
N THR A 437 -0.34 22.64 -26.68
CA THR A 437 0.66 23.70 -26.52
C THR A 437 1.15 23.77 -25.08
N GLU A 438 2.39 24.21 -24.90
CA GLU A 438 2.93 24.48 -23.57
C GLU A 438 2.36 25.78 -23.01
N THR A 439 2.12 25.79 -21.70
CA THR A 439 1.74 27.00 -20.96
C THR A 439 2.47 27.08 -19.63
N THR A 440 2.71 28.31 -19.16
CA THR A 440 3.18 28.58 -17.79
C THR A 440 2.06 29.02 -16.87
N GLN A 441 0.82 29.07 -17.38
CA GLN A 441 -0.37 29.34 -16.57
C GLN A 441 -0.90 28.01 -16.03
N ASP A 442 -1.01 27.91 -14.71
CA ASP A 442 -1.50 26.73 -14.01
C ASP A 442 -2.97 26.47 -14.40
N PRO A 443 -3.28 25.35 -15.10
CA PRO A 443 -4.64 25.02 -15.52
C PRO A 443 -5.47 24.34 -14.41
N SER A 444 -4.92 24.17 -13.20
CA SER A 444 -5.61 23.55 -12.08
C SER A 444 -6.87 24.31 -11.66
N THR A 445 -7.84 23.56 -11.14
CA THR A 445 -9.07 24.10 -10.55
C THR A 445 -9.12 23.79 -9.06
N ALA A 446 -10.13 24.31 -8.34
CA ALA A 446 -10.31 24.00 -6.93
C ALA A 446 -10.52 22.49 -6.65
N GLY A 447 -11.06 21.76 -7.63
CA GLY A 447 -11.36 20.33 -7.50
C GLY A 447 -10.35 19.42 -8.20
N CYS A 448 -9.56 19.92 -9.15
CA CYS A 448 -8.68 19.11 -9.98
C CYS A 448 -7.28 19.73 -10.08
N ASN A 449 -6.27 18.98 -9.66
CA ASN A 449 -4.88 19.43 -9.66
C ASN A 449 -4.12 18.91 -10.88
N PHE A 450 -3.60 19.82 -11.70
CA PHE A 450 -2.71 19.47 -12.81
C PHE A 450 -1.28 19.44 -12.27
N THR A 451 -0.81 18.23 -11.97
CA THR A 451 0.47 18.02 -11.28
C THR A 451 1.66 18.49 -12.11
N ILE A 452 2.75 18.81 -11.41
CA ILE A 452 4.09 18.96 -11.96
C ILE A 452 4.91 17.83 -11.38
N GLN A 453 5.52 17.00 -12.22
CA GLN A 453 6.23 15.83 -11.73
C GLN A 453 7.53 16.20 -11.00
N ILE A 454 8.00 15.32 -10.12
CA ILE A 454 9.30 15.47 -9.48
C ILE A 454 10.43 15.23 -10.49
N ALA A 455 11.54 15.96 -10.36
CA ALA A 455 12.73 15.71 -11.14
C ALA A 455 13.45 14.48 -10.56
N THR A 456 13.54 13.39 -11.33
CA THR A 456 14.33 12.22 -10.93
C THR A 456 15.76 12.36 -11.45
N SER A 457 16.73 11.93 -10.65
CA SER A 457 18.10 11.83 -11.14
C SER A 457 18.15 10.77 -12.25
N ALA A 458 18.98 10.96 -13.27
CA ALA A 458 19.11 10.00 -14.38
C ALA A 458 19.52 8.58 -13.94
N ALA A 459 19.97 8.41 -12.69
CA ALA A 459 20.30 7.12 -12.08
C ALA A 459 19.09 6.40 -11.43
N ASP A 460 17.99 7.12 -11.16
CA ASP A 460 16.81 6.62 -10.44
C ASP A 460 15.59 6.39 -11.34
N ALA A 461 15.71 6.67 -12.65
CA ALA A 461 14.65 6.36 -13.59
C ALA A 461 14.48 4.83 -13.71
N PRO A 462 13.30 4.25 -13.43
CA PRO A 462 13.10 2.82 -13.61
C PRO A 462 13.38 2.43 -15.06
N MET A 463 14.05 1.30 -15.23
CA MET A 463 14.37 0.76 -16.56
C MET A 463 13.06 0.63 -17.35
N LYS A 464 12.95 1.37 -18.46
CA LYS A 464 11.72 1.53 -19.24
C LYS A 464 10.99 0.18 -19.43
N PRO A 465 9.67 0.10 -19.20
CA PRO A 465 8.90 -1.14 -19.45
C PRO A 465 9.02 -1.62 -20.91
N LEU A 466 9.43 -0.75 -21.83
CA LEU A 466 9.74 -1.11 -23.21
C LEU A 466 10.78 -2.22 -23.35
N LEU A 467 11.79 -2.29 -22.46
CA LEU A 467 12.82 -3.33 -22.48
C LEU A 467 12.29 -4.69 -21.98
N VAL A 468 11.40 -4.68 -20.98
CA VAL A 468 10.78 -5.89 -20.43
C VAL A 468 9.75 -6.46 -21.41
N VAL A 469 8.97 -5.59 -22.06
CA VAL A 469 8.03 -6.00 -23.13
C VAL A 469 8.79 -6.51 -24.35
N PHE A 470 9.90 -5.89 -24.76
CA PHE A 470 10.73 -6.42 -25.85
C PHE A 470 11.35 -7.78 -25.51
N MET A 471 11.82 -7.99 -24.26
CA MET A 471 12.35 -9.28 -23.85
C MET A 471 11.26 -10.36 -23.79
N MET A 472 10.04 -10.04 -23.32
CA MET A 472 8.91 -10.97 -23.36
C MET A 472 8.48 -11.30 -24.80
N TYR A 473 8.41 -10.29 -25.69
CA TYR A 473 8.03 -10.50 -27.08
C TYR A 473 9.09 -11.31 -27.84
N ALA A 474 10.38 -11.04 -27.59
CA ALA A 474 11.48 -11.82 -28.15
C ALA A 474 11.48 -13.27 -27.63
N TYR A 475 11.15 -13.49 -26.37
CA TYR A 475 11.06 -14.83 -25.77
C TYR A 475 9.86 -15.63 -26.30
N VAL A 476 8.70 -15.00 -26.46
CA VAL A 476 7.51 -15.61 -27.08
C VAL A 476 7.76 -15.93 -28.55
N MET A 477 8.43 -15.06 -29.30
CA MET A 477 8.82 -15.32 -30.70
C MET A 477 9.87 -16.42 -30.82
N ALA A 478 10.79 -16.55 -29.86
CA ALA A 478 11.76 -17.65 -29.85
C ALA A 478 11.12 -19.01 -29.55
N LEU A 479 10.08 -19.04 -28.70
CA LEU A 479 9.29 -20.24 -28.39
C LEU A 479 8.33 -20.64 -29.53
N LEU A 480 7.96 -19.72 -30.42
CA LEU A 480 7.17 -19.99 -31.62
C LEU A 480 8.03 -20.44 -32.81
N LEU A 481 9.36 -20.41 -32.68
CA LEU A 481 10.34 -20.81 -33.71
C LEU A 481 11.12 -22.08 -33.33
N LEU A 482 10.75 -22.76 -32.24
CA LEU A 482 11.13 -24.13 -31.86
C LEU A 482 9.90 -25.02 -31.93
#